data_AF-A0A8J6CJD0-F1
#
_entry.id   AF-A0A8J6CJD0-F1
#
_cell.length_a   1.000
_cell.length_b   1.000
_cell.length_c   1.000
_cell.angle_alpha   90.00
_cell.angle_beta   90.00
_cell.angle_gamma   90.00
#
_symmetry.space_group_name_H-M   'P 1'
#
loop_
_entity.id
_entity.type
_entity.pdbx_description
1 polymer ?
#
loop_
_entity_poly.entity_id
_entity_poly.type
_entity_poly.pdbx_seq_one_letter_code
_entity_poly.pdbx_strand_id
1 'polypeptide(L)'
;MACATNAISLSLSSNPNSKLSSDFIPKLNKPVNVSLRASTSAELNPGRLFLSRPIGLSRRICANATPVMDQSVGERSSSVPTIVEVDLGNRSYPIYIGSGLLDQHELLQKHVRGKKVLVVTNTTIAPLYLDKVVDALTKGNPNVSVENVILPDGEKYKNMETLMKVFDKAIESRLDRRCTFVALGGGVIGDMCGFAAAAFLRGVNFIQIPTTVMAQVDSSVGGKTGINHPLGKNLIGAFYQPQCVLIDTDTLNTLPDRELASGLAEVIKYGLIRDAEFFEWQEKNMEKLMASADHYRDPDAFAYAIKRSCENKAEVVSLDEKESGLRATLNLGHTFGHAIETGFGYGEWLHGEAVAAGTVMAVDMSYRLGWIDSSIVKRVNDILQRAKLPTDPPETMTVEMFKSVMAVDKKVADGLLRLILLKGPLGNCVFTGEYDRKALDDTLSAFCKAIWIEWWRKARKEKKLERPEEGDGSIGVWEWIVSMSLSFKVNNATLCDQIARTWQNKSYGERDVLRKVRWLWCFSRGGLLVEHMSNNCPFPSRMGGYKLAFPEANMFCTLCGGS
;
A
#
# COMPACT_ATOMS: atom_id res chain seq x y z
N MET A 1 -1.35 -6.17 -62.45
CA MET A 1 -1.44 -7.64 -62.35
C MET A 1 -1.98 -7.98 -60.97
N ALA A 2 -3.19 -8.51 -60.93
CA ALA A 2 -3.89 -8.93 -59.73
C ALA A 2 -3.57 -10.40 -59.42
N CYS A 3 -3.53 -10.77 -58.14
CA CYS A 3 -4.17 -11.99 -57.69
C CYS A 3 -4.51 -11.88 -56.20
N ALA A 4 -5.79 -12.07 -55.91
CA ALA A 4 -6.38 -12.13 -54.58
C ALA A 4 -6.44 -13.58 -54.11
N THR A 5 -6.62 -13.80 -52.81
CA THR A 5 -7.63 -14.75 -52.31
C THR A 5 -7.93 -14.51 -50.84
N ASN A 6 -9.23 -14.39 -50.56
CA ASN A 6 -9.88 -14.20 -49.28
C ASN A 6 -9.96 -15.52 -48.51
N ALA A 7 -10.01 -15.45 -47.17
CA ALA A 7 -10.64 -16.47 -46.34
C ALA A 7 -11.87 -15.86 -45.64
N ILE A 8 -13.00 -16.54 -45.82
CA ILE A 8 -14.37 -16.15 -45.48
C ILE A 8 -14.66 -16.46 -44.01
N SER A 9 -15.29 -15.50 -43.33
CA SER A 9 -15.95 -15.71 -42.03
C SER A 9 -17.32 -16.35 -42.23
N LEU A 10 -17.61 -17.40 -41.47
CA LEU A 10 -18.96 -17.96 -41.32
C LEU A 10 -19.37 -17.83 -39.86
N SER A 11 -20.34 -16.95 -39.61
CA SER A 11 -21.11 -16.86 -38.39
C SER A 11 -22.29 -17.83 -38.48
N LEU A 12 -22.48 -18.66 -37.45
CA LEU A 12 -23.71 -19.41 -37.24
C LEU A 12 -24.23 -19.07 -35.84
N SER A 13 -25.41 -18.46 -35.81
CA SER A 13 -26.24 -18.34 -34.62
C SER A 13 -27.02 -19.65 -34.41
N SER A 14 -27.20 -20.08 -33.17
CA SER A 14 -28.33 -20.93 -32.81
C SER A 14 -28.70 -20.77 -31.33
N ASN A 15 -30.01 -20.73 -31.11
CA ASN A 15 -30.76 -20.42 -29.90
C ASN A 15 -30.67 -21.54 -28.84
N PRO A 16 -30.87 -21.24 -27.54
CA PRO A 16 -30.79 -22.24 -26.47
C PRO A 16 -32.16 -22.89 -26.23
N ASN A 17 -32.28 -24.21 -26.43
CA ASN A 17 -33.21 -25.11 -25.73
C ASN A 17 -33.16 -26.52 -26.34
N SER A 18 -32.47 -27.46 -25.69
CA SER A 18 -32.90 -28.86 -25.64
C SER A 18 -32.18 -29.61 -24.50
N LYS A 19 -32.99 -30.21 -23.63
CA LYS A 19 -32.58 -31.28 -22.70
C LYS A 19 -32.46 -32.58 -23.50
N LEU A 20 -31.42 -33.39 -23.29
CA LEU A 20 -31.53 -34.82 -22.97
C LEU A 20 -30.16 -35.56 -22.87
N SER A 21 -30.13 -36.44 -21.86
CA SER A 21 -29.43 -37.73 -21.71
C SER A 21 -27.90 -37.85 -21.74
N SER A 22 -27.38 -38.14 -20.54
CA SER A 22 -26.49 -39.23 -20.11
C SER A 22 -25.76 -40.12 -21.12
N ASP A 23 -24.58 -40.54 -20.64
CA ASP A 23 -23.67 -41.60 -21.10
C ASP A 23 -22.63 -41.16 -22.11
N PHE A 24 -21.39 -40.96 -21.64
CA PHE A 24 -20.17 -41.51 -22.27
C PHE A 24 -18.95 -41.32 -21.35
N ILE A 25 -18.46 -42.43 -20.80
CA ILE A 25 -17.17 -42.55 -20.09
C ILE A 25 -16.15 -43.11 -21.10
N PRO A 26 -14.96 -42.51 -21.26
CA PRO A 26 -13.81 -43.23 -21.80
C PRO A 26 -12.82 -43.58 -20.69
N LYS A 27 -12.62 -44.89 -20.51
CA LYS A 27 -11.53 -45.51 -19.73
C LYS A 27 -10.18 -45.15 -20.36
N LEU A 28 -9.23 -44.66 -19.56
CA LEU A 28 -7.81 -44.54 -19.95
C LEU A 28 -7.00 -45.73 -19.43
N ASN A 29 -6.29 -46.39 -20.35
CA ASN A 29 -5.30 -47.42 -20.08
C ASN A 29 -3.97 -46.81 -19.58
N LYS A 30 -3.38 -47.41 -18.54
CA LYS A 30 -1.93 -47.50 -18.26
C LYS A 30 -1.52 -48.96 -18.56
N PRO A 31 -0.23 -49.35 -18.79
CA PRO A 31 0.97 -48.76 -18.15
C PRO A 31 2.26 -48.72 -19.02
N VAL A 32 3.26 -47.94 -18.58
CA VAL A 32 4.68 -48.29 -18.77
C VAL A 32 5.44 -47.86 -17.52
N ASN A 33 6.06 -48.85 -16.85
CA ASN A 33 7.06 -48.68 -15.80
C ASN A 33 8.44 -48.55 -16.45
N VAL A 34 9.24 -47.56 -16.03
CA VAL A 34 10.69 -47.55 -16.24
C VAL A 34 11.35 -47.40 -14.88
N SER A 35 12.06 -48.45 -14.48
CA SER A 35 12.94 -48.48 -13.31
C SER A 35 14.38 -48.31 -13.81
N LEU A 36 15.15 -47.40 -13.23
CA LEU A 36 16.61 -47.38 -13.36
C LEU A 36 17.23 -47.60 -11.98
N ARG A 37 17.99 -48.69 -11.89
CA ARG A 37 18.79 -49.11 -10.72
C ARG A 37 20.05 -48.26 -10.60
N ALA A 38 20.45 -48.06 -9.36
CA ALA A 38 21.76 -47.55 -8.94
C ALA A 38 22.87 -48.61 -9.07
N SER A 39 24.11 -48.17 -9.25
CA SER A 39 25.33 -48.98 -9.12
C SER A 39 26.49 -48.18 -8.50
N THR A 40 26.79 -48.50 -7.24
CA THR A 40 28.11 -48.83 -6.64
C THR A 40 29.40 -48.02 -6.94
N SER A 41 29.88 -47.33 -5.89
CA SER A 41 31.21 -47.40 -5.19
C SER A 41 32.56 -47.48 -5.93
N ALA A 42 33.52 -46.62 -5.52
CA ALA A 42 34.95 -46.89 -5.21
C ALA A 42 35.62 -45.57 -4.74
N GLU A 43 36.00 -45.39 -3.46
CA GLU A 43 37.26 -45.76 -2.77
C GLU A 43 38.44 -44.76 -2.90
N LEU A 44 39.01 -44.46 -1.72
CA LEU A 44 40.08 -43.52 -1.39
C LEU A 44 41.48 -44.12 -1.59
N ASN A 45 42.51 -43.28 -1.76
CA ASN A 45 43.86 -43.63 -1.31
C ASN A 45 44.70 -42.39 -0.91
N PRO A 46 45.54 -42.45 0.15
CA PRO A 46 46.32 -41.32 0.69
C PRO A 46 47.84 -41.42 0.42
N GLY A 47 48.57 -40.32 0.60
CA GLY A 47 50.05 -40.29 0.55
C GLY A 47 50.68 -39.06 1.21
N ARG A 48 51.50 -39.31 2.26
CA ARG A 48 52.27 -38.40 3.13
C ARG A 48 53.60 -37.93 2.51
N LEU A 49 54.19 -36.84 3.05
CA LEU A 49 55.61 -36.66 3.53
C LEU A 49 55.92 -35.14 3.67
N PHE A 50 55.97 -34.50 4.85
CA PHE A 50 57.00 -34.38 5.92
C PHE A 50 58.17 -33.36 5.70
N LEU A 51 58.27 -32.45 6.69
CA LEU A 51 59.43 -31.76 7.33
C LEU A 51 60.37 -30.84 6.52
N SER A 52 60.50 -29.58 6.97
CA SER A 52 61.55 -29.18 7.93
C SER A 52 61.55 -27.67 8.23
N ARG A 53 61.81 -27.32 9.49
CA ARG A 53 62.16 -25.97 9.98
C ARG A 53 63.68 -25.87 10.12
N PRO A 54 64.23 -24.63 10.12
CA PRO A 54 65.20 -24.29 11.14
C PRO A 54 64.88 -22.98 11.88
N ILE A 55 65.44 -22.87 13.08
CA ILE A 55 65.39 -21.75 14.04
C ILE A 55 66.80 -21.15 14.16
N GLY A 56 66.89 -19.82 14.36
CA GLY A 56 68.06 -19.07 14.85
C GLY A 56 68.43 -17.90 13.92
N LEU A 57 68.77 -16.67 14.34
CA LEU A 57 69.19 -16.11 15.63
C LEU A 57 68.95 -14.57 15.64
N SER A 58 68.56 -14.03 16.79
CA SER A 58 69.02 -12.79 17.46
C SER A 58 68.94 -11.36 16.83
N ARG A 59 68.31 -10.48 17.64
CA ARG A 59 68.58 -9.04 17.95
C ARG A 59 67.99 -7.88 17.10
N ARG A 60 66.96 -7.28 17.71
CA ARG A 60 66.58 -5.85 17.88
C ARG A 60 67.15 -4.80 16.91
N ILE A 61 66.24 -4.12 16.19
CA ILE A 61 66.22 -2.65 16.00
C ILE A 61 64.76 -2.19 15.95
N CYS A 62 64.39 -1.18 16.74
CA CYS A 62 63.10 -0.49 16.65
C CYS A 62 63.11 0.50 15.48
N ALA A 63 62.07 0.49 14.64
CA ALA A 63 61.73 1.61 13.77
C ALA A 63 60.22 1.59 13.48
N ASN A 64 59.60 2.76 13.61
CA ASN A 64 58.18 3.02 13.40
C ASN A 64 57.72 2.56 12.01
N ALA A 65 56.67 1.75 11.96
CA ALA A 65 55.89 1.50 10.75
C ALA A 65 54.42 1.78 11.05
N THR A 66 53.92 2.85 10.46
CA THR A 66 52.50 3.17 10.32
C THR A 66 51.77 1.92 9.80
N PRO A 67 50.65 1.49 10.38
CA PRO A 67 49.86 0.43 9.76
C PRO A 67 49.23 1.02 8.49
N VAL A 68 49.77 0.62 7.35
CA VAL A 68 49.04 0.67 6.08
C VAL A 68 47.84 -0.26 6.30
N MET A 69 46.66 0.34 6.46
CA MET A 69 45.40 -0.38 6.41
C MET A 69 45.36 -1.09 5.05
N ASP A 70 45.51 -2.40 5.09
CA ASP A 70 45.15 -3.30 4.01
C ASP A 70 43.66 -3.10 3.73
N GLN A 71 43.35 -2.28 2.73
CA GLN A 71 42.01 -2.23 2.17
C GLN A 71 41.86 -3.49 1.30
N SER A 72 41.68 -4.63 1.95
CA SER A 72 41.05 -5.78 1.32
C SER A 72 39.60 -5.37 1.07
N VAL A 73 39.35 -4.78 -0.09
CA VAL A 73 38.01 -4.66 -0.67
C VAL A 73 37.48 -6.07 -0.75
N GLY A 74 36.63 -6.44 0.21
CA GLY A 74 35.99 -7.74 0.22
C GLY A 74 35.30 -7.93 -1.13
N GLU A 75 35.72 -8.95 -1.88
CA GLU A 75 35.01 -9.43 -3.05
C GLU A 75 33.56 -9.71 -2.60
N ARG A 76 32.63 -8.81 -2.96
CA ARG A 76 31.20 -9.11 -2.83
C ARG A 76 30.96 -10.29 -3.76
N SER A 77 30.77 -11.48 -3.20
CA SER A 77 30.45 -12.66 -3.98
C SER A 77 29.23 -12.33 -4.85
N SER A 78 29.35 -12.51 -6.16
CA SER A 78 28.24 -12.42 -7.10
C SER A 78 27.15 -13.41 -6.67
N SER A 79 26.16 -12.93 -5.92
CA SER A 79 25.06 -13.78 -5.46
C SER A 79 24.18 -14.14 -6.66
N VAL A 80 23.85 -15.43 -6.78
CA VAL A 80 22.91 -15.91 -7.79
C VAL A 80 21.56 -15.23 -7.55
N PRO A 81 20.96 -14.57 -8.55
CA PRO A 81 19.71 -13.87 -8.33
C PRO A 81 18.59 -14.87 -8.00
N THR A 82 17.74 -14.49 -7.05
CA THR A 82 16.46 -15.17 -6.86
C THR A 82 15.56 -14.87 -8.05
N ILE A 83 14.83 -15.88 -8.54
CA ILE A 83 13.95 -15.76 -9.70
C ILE A 83 12.52 -16.09 -9.28
N VAL A 84 11.60 -15.19 -9.57
CA VAL A 84 10.14 -15.44 -9.53
C VAL A 84 9.64 -15.40 -10.96
N GLU A 85 9.03 -16.49 -11.43
CA GLU A 85 8.43 -16.56 -12.76
C GLU A 85 6.97 -16.10 -12.71
N VAL A 86 6.58 -15.21 -13.63
CA VAL A 86 5.18 -14.85 -13.84
C VAL A 86 4.66 -15.65 -15.03
N ASP A 87 3.85 -16.67 -14.76
CA ASP A 87 3.32 -17.56 -15.80
C ASP A 87 2.12 -16.91 -16.51
N LEU A 88 2.31 -16.59 -17.79
CA LEU A 88 1.29 -16.07 -18.71
C LEU A 88 1.39 -16.78 -20.07
N GLY A 89 1.81 -18.06 -20.06
CA GLY A 89 2.07 -18.85 -21.27
C GLY A 89 3.18 -18.24 -22.12
N ASN A 90 2.88 -17.91 -23.38
CA ASN A 90 3.87 -17.33 -24.32
C ASN A 90 4.37 -15.93 -23.93
N ARG A 91 3.76 -15.29 -22.92
CA ARG A 91 4.14 -13.96 -22.41
C ARG A 91 4.75 -14.04 -21.02
N SER A 92 5.12 -15.23 -20.56
CA SER A 92 5.79 -15.42 -19.26
C SER A 92 7.10 -14.66 -19.22
N TYR A 93 7.43 -14.15 -18.05
CA TYR A 93 8.65 -13.38 -17.85
C TYR A 93 9.23 -13.58 -16.43
N PRO A 94 10.56 -13.48 -16.30
CA PRO A 94 11.23 -13.60 -15.01
C PRO A 94 11.31 -12.26 -14.27
N ILE A 95 11.24 -12.34 -12.94
CA ILE A 95 11.60 -11.28 -12.00
C ILE A 95 12.91 -11.70 -11.33
N TYR A 96 14.00 -10.99 -11.60
CA TYR A 96 15.29 -11.19 -10.94
C TYR A 96 15.38 -10.32 -9.70
N ILE A 97 15.79 -10.90 -8.56
CA ILE A 97 15.87 -10.22 -7.27
C ILE A 97 17.21 -10.52 -6.61
N GLY A 98 17.91 -9.49 -6.15
CA GLY A 98 19.09 -9.62 -5.30
C GLY A 98 19.88 -8.31 -5.20
N SER A 99 21.12 -8.39 -4.72
CA SER A 99 22.03 -7.25 -4.58
C SER A 99 23.04 -7.21 -5.74
N GLY A 100 23.31 -6.02 -6.28
CA GLY A 100 24.32 -5.79 -7.31
C GLY A 100 23.94 -6.36 -8.68
N LEU A 101 22.65 -6.52 -8.98
CA LEU A 101 22.19 -7.07 -10.27
C LEU A 101 22.46 -6.11 -11.43
N LEU A 102 22.54 -4.80 -11.18
CA LEU A 102 22.90 -3.84 -12.23
C LEU A 102 24.34 -4.04 -12.75
N ASP A 103 25.20 -4.70 -11.98
CA ASP A 103 26.56 -5.05 -12.42
C ASP A 103 26.61 -6.35 -13.24
N GLN A 104 25.52 -7.13 -13.25
CA GLN A 104 25.37 -8.39 -13.98
C GLN A 104 24.70 -8.16 -15.33
N HIS A 105 25.44 -7.56 -16.27
CA HIS A 105 24.93 -7.10 -17.56
C HIS A 105 24.21 -8.19 -18.38
N GLU A 106 24.60 -9.46 -18.24
CA GLU A 106 23.99 -10.60 -18.93
C GLU A 106 22.49 -10.75 -18.58
N LEU A 107 22.08 -10.32 -17.38
CA LEU A 107 20.68 -10.37 -16.96
C LEU A 107 19.79 -9.43 -17.78
N LEU A 108 20.28 -8.24 -18.13
CA LEU A 108 19.57 -7.28 -18.99
C LEU A 108 19.69 -7.68 -20.46
N GLN A 109 20.91 -7.91 -20.94
CA GLN A 109 21.19 -8.05 -22.36
C GLN A 109 20.47 -9.24 -23.01
N LYS A 110 20.25 -10.34 -22.28
CA LYS A 110 19.51 -11.50 -22.80
C LYS A 110 18.04 -11.20 -23.15
N HIS A 111 17.47 -10.14 -22.57
CA HIS A 111 16.09 -9.70 -22.81
C HIS A 111 16.00 -8.55 -23.83
N VAL A 112 17.14 -8.02 -24.30
CA VAL A 112 17.22 -7.04 -25.38
C VAL A 112 17.26 -7.78 -26.72
N ARG A 113 16.12 -7.81 -27.43
CA ARG A 113 15.98 -8.56 -28.70
C ARG A 113 16.44 -7.78 -29.95
N GLY A 114 16.79 -6.52 -29.80
CA GLY A 114 17.17 -5.63 -30.91
C GLY A 114 18.49 -4.93 -30.67
N LYS A 115 18.78 -3.91 -31.49
CA LYS A 115 20.03 -3.14 -31.44
C LYS A 115 19.88 -1.77 -30.78
N LYS A 116 18.65 -1.29 -30.60
CA LYS A 116 18.39 0.04 -30.03
C LYS A 116 17.61 -0.09 -28.73
N VAL A 117 18.06 0.64 -27.71
CA VAL A 117 17.41 0.72 -26.41
C VAL A 117 17.11 2.16 -26.07
N LEU A 118 15.94 2.42 -25.49
CA LEU A 118 15.56 3.73 -24.95
C LEU A 118 15.36 3.61 -23.44
N VAL A 119 16.26 4.21 -22.65
CA VAL A 119 16.09 4.29 -21.20
C VAL A 119 15.21 5.48 -20.85
N VAL A 120 14.08 5.24 -20.21
CA VAL A 120 13.17 6.27 -19.71
C VAL A 120 13.33 6.35 -18.20
N THR A 121 13.66 7.53 -17.68
CA THR A 121 13.86 7.77 -16.25
C THR A 121 13.43 9.19 -15.88
N ASN A 122 13.66 9.63 -14.64
CA ASN A 122 13.35 10.99 -14.19
C ASN A 122 14.60 11.76 -13.74
N THR A 123 14.42 13.05 -13.48
CA THR A 123 15.49 13.97 -13.02
C THR A 123 16.17 13.56 -11.72
N THR A 124 15.51 12.77 -10.88
CA THR A 124 16.03 12.34 -9.56
C THR A 124 16.85 11.05 -9.66
N ILE A 125 16.37 10.09 -10.46
CA ILE A 125 16.96 8.76 -10.62
C ILE A 125 18.10 8.76 -11.64
N ALA A 126 18.02 9.59 -12.68
CA ALA A 126 19.05 9.69 -13.71
C ALA A 126 20.49 9.84 -13.16
N PRO A 127 20.78 10.84 -12.30
CA PRO A 127 22.15 11.04 -11.79
C PRO A 127 22.64 9.92 -10.86
N LEU A 128 21.75 9.03 -10.39
CA LEU A 128 22.11 7.93 -9.49
C LEU A 128 22.43 6.65 -10.25
N TYR A 129 21.64 6.31 -11.27
CA TYR A 129 21.64 4.96 -11.85
C TYR A 129 21.65 4.90 -13.38
N LEU A 130 21.46 6.02 -14.10
CA LEU A 130 21.38 5.99 -15.57
C LEU A 130 22.67 5.46 -16.20
N ASP A 131 23.81 6.03 -15.83
CA ASP A 131 25.11 5.63 -16.40
C ASP A 131 25.40 4.16 -16.11
N LYS A 132 25.12 3.69 -14.89
CA LYS A 132 25.26 2.27 -14.52
C LYS A 132 24.42 1.34 -15.40
N VAL A 133 23.18 1.74 -15.71
CA VAL A 133 22.29 0.97 -16.60
C VAL A 133 22.76 1.02 -18.05
N VAL A 134 23.20 2.18 -18.54
CA VAL A 134 23.77 2.32 -19.90
C VAL A 134 25.00 1.45 -20.06
N ASP A 135 25.89 1.44 -19.07
CA ASP A 135 27.05 0.56 -19.02
C ASP A 135 26.62 -0.91 -19.04
N ALA A 136 25.65 -1.31 -18.21
CA ALA A 136 25.15 -2.69 -18.20
C ALA A 136 24.55 -3.11 -19.56
N LEU A 137 23.89 -2.21 -20.28
CA LEU A 137 23.28 -2.49 -21.58
C LEU A 137 24.32 -2.59 -22.72
N THR A 138 25.45 -1.90 -22.61
CA THR A 138 26.45 -1.76 -23.70
C THR A 138 27.76 -2.52 -23.45
N LYS A 139 28.06 -2.86 -22.19
CA LYS A 139 29.30 -3.54 -21.79
C LYS A 139 29.45 -4.88 -22.53
N GLY A 140 30.55 -5.00 -23.26
CA GLY A 140 30.86 -6.18 -24.07
C GLY A 140 29.94 -6.39 -25.28
N ASN A 141 29.03 -5.46 -25.60
CA ASN A 141 28.03 -5.63 -26.64
C ASN A 141 28.05 -4.46 -27.65
N PRO A 142 28.89 -4.54 -28.71
CA PRO A 142 29.02 -3.47 -29.70
C PRO A 142 27.78 -3.31 -30.60
N ASN A 143 26.79 -4.21 -30.48
CA ASN A 143 25.59 -4.19 -31.32
C ASN A 143 24.43 -3.40 -30.70
N VAL A 144 24.56 -2.96 -29.44
CA VAL A 144 23.52 -2.22 -28.72
C VAL A 144 23.91 -0.74 -28.63
N SER A 145 23.04 0.12 -29.13
CA SER A 145 23.09 1.57 -28.92
C SER A 145 21.98 2.00 -27.98
N VAL A 146 22.32 2.83 -26.99
CA VAL A 146 21.37 3.31 -25.97
C VAL A 146 21.13 4.80 -26.14
N GLU A 147 19.86 5.17 -26.11
CA GLU A 147 19.41 6.56 -25.94
C GLU A 147 18.63 6.68 -24.63
N ASN A 148 18.41 7.91 -24.17
CA ASN A 148 17.63 8.14 -22.95
C ASN A 148 16.64 9.31 -23.08
N VAL A 149 15.63 9.27 -22.22
CA VAL A 149 14.68 10.35 -21.94
C VAL A 149 14.64 10.57 -20.44
N ILE A 150 14.87 11.81 -20.02
CA ILE A 150 14.76 12.23 -18.62
C ILE A 150 13.49 13.05 -18.46
N LEU A 151 12.51 12.49 -17.75
CA LEU A 151 11.23 13.12 -17.43
C LEU A 151 11.32 13.92 -16.12
N PRO A 152 10.45 14.91 -15.89
CA PRO A 152 10.34 15.54 -14.57
C PRO A 152 9.84 14.54 -13.52
N ASP A 153 10.30 14.68 -12.28
CA ASP A 153 9.92 13.80 -11.17
C ASP A 153 8.60 14.20 -10.48
N GLY A 154 7.77 13.21 -10.16
CA GLY A 154 6.53 13.36 -9.39
C GLY A 154 5.24 12.89 -10.09
N GLU A 155 4.28 12.42 -9.29
CA GLU A 155 2.97 11.89 -9.75
C GLU A 155 2.17 12.90 -10.61
N LYS A 156 2.33 14.21 -10.35
CA LYS A 156 1.68 15.28 -11.13
C LYS A 156 2.05 15.28 -12.62
N TYR A 157 3.21 14.71 -12.96
CA TYR A 157 3.69 14.59 -14.33
C TYR A 157 3.30 13.27 -14.99
N LYS A 158 2.58 12.39 -14.29
CA LYS A 158 2.07 11.12 -14.82
C LYS A 158 0.84 11.36 -15.71
N ASN A 159 1.04 12.05 -16.82
CA ASN A 159 -0.02 12.51 -17.72
C ASN A 159 0.39 12.37 -19.20
N MET A 160 -0.56 12.60 -20.11
CA MET A 160 -0.34 12.42 -21.55
C MET A 160 0.71 13.41 -22.11
N GLU A 161 0.70 14.65 -21.64
CA GLU A 161 1.65 15.67 -22.09
C GLU A 161 3.11 15.26 -21.83
N THR A 162 3.39 14.73 -20.64
CA THR A 162 4.73 14.25 -20.30
C THR A 162 5.06 12.96 -21.03
N LEU A 163 4.08 12.08 -21.26
CA LEU A 163 4.25 10.84 -22.02
C LEU A 163 4.65 11.12 -23.48
N MET A 164 4.16 12.21 -24.09
CA MET A 164 4.52 12.59 -25.46
C MET A 164 6.03 12.78 -25.65
N LYS A 165 6.75 13.27 -24.63
CA LYS A 165 8.22 13.40 -24.69
C LYS A 165 8.94 12.08 -24.95
N VAL A 166 8.37 10.97 -24.49
CA VAL A 166 8.91 9.62 -24.77
C VAL A 166 8.72 9.26 -26.24
N PHE A 167 7.54 9.54 -26.80
CA PHE A 167 7.26 9.30 -28.22
C PHE A 167 8.09 10.21 -29.13
N ASP A 168 8.19 11.50 -28.80
CA ASP A 168 8.96 12.48 -29.56
C ASP A 168 10.41 12.02 -29.67
N LYS A 169 11.04 11.70 -28.53
CA LYS A 169 12.41 11.17 -28.53
C LYS A 169 12.52 9.89 -29.36
N ALA A 170 11.62 8.92 -29.16
CA ALA A 170 11.66 7.65 -29.89
C ALA A 170 11.56 7.84 -31.42
N ILE A 171 10.77 8.81 -31.88
CA ILE A 171 10.58 9.12 -33.31
C ILE A 171 11.79 9.89 -33.85
N GLU A 172 12.28 10.90 -33.13
CA GLU A 172 13.49 11.67 -33.49
C GLU A 172 14.71 10.77 -33.66
N SER A 173 14.87 9.81 -32.74
CA SER A 173 15.90 8.77 -32.72
C SER A 173 15.70 7.67 -33.77
N ARG A 174 14.60 7.73 -34.53
CA ARG A 174 14.19 6.75 -35.53
C ARG A 174 14.26 5.32 -34.97
N LEU A 175 13.65 5.11 -33.80
CA LEU A 175 13.49 3.79 -33.23
C LEU A 175 12.49 2.98 -34.06
N ASP A 176 12.74 1.67 -34.17
CA ASP A 176 11.89 0.75 -34.92
C ASP A 176 11.25 -0.30 -33.99
N ARG A 177 10.44 -1.20 -34.55
CA ARG A 177 9.68 -2.22 -33.81
C ARG A 177 10.54 -3.21 -32.99
N ARG A 178 11.84 -3.29 -33.25
CA ARG A 178 12.78 -4.15 -32.52
C ARG A 178 13.44 -3.42 -31.36
N CYS A 179 13.20 -2.13 -31.17
CA CYS A 179 13.73 -1.42 -30.01
C CYS A 179 13.18 -2.00 -28.70
N THR A 180 13.91 -1.74 -27.62
CA THR A 180 13.48 -2.10 -26.26
C THR A 180 13.46 -0.84 -25.41
N PHE A 181 12.35 -0.57 -24.73
CA PHE A 181 12.28 0.50 -23.74
C PHE A 181 12.71 -0.04 -22.37
N VAL A 182 13.45 0.74 -21.59
CA VAL A 182 13.88 0.37 -20.24
C VAL A 182 13.30 1.40 -19.28
N ALA A 183 12.39 0.97 -18.41
CA ALA A 183 11.84 1.81 -17.34
C ALA A 183 12.79 1.78 -16.15
N LEU A 184 13.50 2.88 -15.89
CA LEU A 184 14.42 3.03 -14.77
C LEU A 184 13.87 4.04 -13.75
N GLY A 185 13.30 3.55 -12.65
CA GLY A 185 12.73 4.42 -11.61
C GLY A 185 11.66 3.75 -10.77
N GLY A 186 10.84 4.57 -10.09
CA GLY A 186 9.66 4.08 -9.35
C GLY A 186 8.45 3.77 -10.24
N GLY A 187 7.30 3.53 -9.61
CA GLY A 187 6.06 3.12 -10.30
C GLY A 187 5.54 4.14 -11.33
N VAL A 188 5.80 5.43 -11.14
CA VAL A 188 5.45 6.48 -12.12
C VAL A 188 6.15 6.23 -13.46
N ILE A 189 7.48 6.03 -13.43
CA ILE A 189 8.26 5.74 -14.63
C ILE A 189 7.89 4.37 -15.20
N GLY A 190 7.67 3.36 -14.34
CA GLY A 190 7.21 2.03 -14.75
C GLY A 190 5.92 2.09 -15.58
N ASP A 191 4.90 2.77 -15.07
CA ASP A 191 3.60 2.90 -15.74
C ASP A 191 3.68 3.72 -17.02
N MET A 192 4.39 4.85 -17.01
CA MET A 192 4.54 5.71 -18.20
C MET A 192 5.35 5.02 -19.29
N CYS A 193 6.51 4.45 -18.95
CA CYS A 193 7.37 3.76 -19.91
C CYS A 193 6.67 2.52 -20.47
N GLY A 194 6.01 1.73 -19.62
CA GLY A 194 5.23 0.58 -20.05
C GLY A 194 4.09 0.94 -21.02
N PHE A 195 3.36 2.04 -20.74
CA PHE A 195 2.29 2.48 -21.62
C PHE A 195 2.82 3.07 -22.93
N ALA A 196 3.93 3.81 -22.87
CA ALA A 196 4.64 4.27 -24.07
C ALA A 196 5.10 3.09 -24.93
N ALA A 197 5.68 2.04 -24.34
CA ALA A 197 6.10 0.85 -25.07
C ALA A 197 4.90 0.09 -25.70
N ALA A 198 3.77 0.04 -25.00
CA ALA A 198 2.54 -0.57 -25.53
C ALA A 198 1.99 0.18 -26.76
N ALA A 199 2.06 1.51 -26.74
CA ALA A 199 1.49 2.36 -27.78
C ALA A 199 2.45 2.62 -28.96
N PHE A 200 3.75 2.78 -28.69
CA PHE A 200 4.74 3.12 -29.71
C PHE A 200 4.81 2.03 -30.78
N LEU A 201 4.60 2.42 -32.04
CA LEU A 201 4.47 1.50 -33.18
C LEU A 201 3.48 0.33 -32.94
N ARG A 202 2.50 0.51 -32.05
CA ARG A 202 1.52 -0.50 -31.60
C ARG A 202 2.15 -1.67 -30.82
N GLY A 203 3.26 -1.43 -30.14
CA GLY A 203 3.91 -2.38 -29.26
C GLY A 203 5.37 -2.60 -29.61
N VAL A 204 6.25 -2.31 -28.65
CA VAL A 204 7.67 -2.66 -28.65
C VAL A 204 8.04 -3.30 -27.32
N ASN A 205 9.14 -4.06 -27.27
CA ASN A 205 9.55 -4.70 -26.03
C ASN A 205 9.88 -3.67 -24.95
N PHE A 206 9.67 -4.02 -23.68
CA PHE A 206 10.18 -3.21 -22.58
C PHE A 206 10.67 -4.06 -21.40
N ILE A 207 11.55 -3.48 -20.59
CA ILE A 207 12.13 -4.05 -19.37
C ILE A 207 11.85 -3.09 -18.21
N GLN A 208 11.60 -3.63 -17.02
CA GLN A 208 11.48 -2.85 -15.79
C GLN A 208 12.72 -2.97 -14.91
N ILE A 209 13.23 -1.84 -14.44
CA ILE A 209 14.25 -1.71 -13.40
C ILE A 209 13.67 -0.83 -12.27
N PRO A 210 12.85 -1.41 -11.38
CA PRO A 210 12.18 -0.67 -10.33
C PRO A 210 13.15 -0.29 -9.19
N THR A 211 13.17 1.00 -8.83
CA THR A 211 14.11 1.57 -7.84
C THR A 211 13.44 2.02 -6.53
N THR A 212 12.17 1.67 -6.32
CA THR A 212 11.44 1.94 -5.07
C THR A 212 10.82 0.66 -4.55
N VAL A 213 10.63 0.54 -3.22
CA VAL A 213 9.97 -0.63 -2.62
C VAL A 213 8.60 -0.86 -3.25
N MET A 214 7.78 0.20 -3.36
CA MET A 214 6.47 0.19 -4.04
C MET A 214 6.56 -0.41 -5.46
N ALA A 215 7.57 -0.03 -6.23
CA ALA A 215 7.75 -0.54 -7.59
C ALA A 215 8.21 -2.00 -7.61
N GLN A 216 9.12 -2.37 -6.71
CA GLN A 216 9.68 -3.71 -6.62
C GLN A 216 8.64 -4.75 -6.16
N VAL A 217 7.73 -4.39 -5.26
CA VAL A 217 6.77 -5.33 -4.66
C VAL A 217 5.39 -5.33 -5.34
N ASP A 218 5.05 -4.26 -6.07
CA ASP A 218 3.72 -4.10 -6.65
C ASP A 218 3.78 -3.66 -8.12
N SER A 219 4.03 -2.39 -8.43
CA SER A 219 3.75 -1.85 -9.78
C SER A 219 4.58 -2.44 -10.92
N SER A 220 5.75 -3.03 -10.66
CA SER A 220 6.53 -3.71 -11.71
C SER A 220 5.97 -5.07 -12.14
N VAL A 221 5.00 -5.63 -11.40
CA VAL A 221 4.43 -6.96 -11.65
C VAL A 221 3.00 -6.88 -12.16
N GLY A 222 2.72 -7.60 -13.24
CA GLY A 222 1.37 -7.83 -13.77
C GLY A 222 0.90 -6.88 -14.87
N GLY A 223 1.80 -6.08 -15.43
CA GLY A 223 1.62 -5.42 -16.73
C GLY A 223 0.51 -4.37 -16.79
N LYS A 224 0.01 -3.85 -15.67
CA LYS A 224 -0.84 -2.66 -15.72
C LYS A 224 0.07 -1.46 -15.91
N THR A 225 -0.18 -0.69 -16.97
CA THR A 225 0.58 0.50 -17.33
C THR A 225 -0.39 1.62 -17.62
N GLY A 226 0.00 2.88 -17.43
CA GLY A 226 -0.90 3.99 -17.73
C GLY A 226 -0.49 5.35 -17.17
N ILE A 227 -1.42 6.28 -17.28
CA ILE A 227 -1.30 7.67 -16.89
C ILE A 227 -2.60 8.17 -16.25
N ASN A 228 -2.50 9.28 -15.54
CA ASN A 228 -3.61 9.97 -14.91
C ASN A 228 -4.32 10.90 -15.89
N HIS A 229 -5.60 11.11 -15.64
CA HIS A 229 -6.39 12.19 -16.19
C HIS A 229 -6.71 13.18 -15.05
N PRO A 230 -6.94 14.49 -15.30
CA PRO A 230 -7.31 15.43 -14.25
C PRO A 230 -8.52 14.99 -13.40
N LEU A 231 -9.42 14.19 -13.98
CA LEU A 231 -10.61 13.64 -13.32
C LEU A 231 -10.39 12.30 -12.61
N GLY A 232 -9.21 11.69 -12.69
CA GLY A 232 -8.96 10.42 -11.99
C GLY A 232 -7.63 9.75 -12.31
N LYS A 233 -7.19 8.93 -11.35
CA LYS A 233 -5.91 8.22 -11.37
C LYS A 233 -5.98 6.97 -12.26
N ASN A 234 -4.94 6.73 -13.06
CA ASN A 234 -4.76 5.53 -13.89
C ASN A 234 -5.92 5.18 -14.83
N LEU A 235 -6.67 6.18 -15.32
CA LEU A 235 -7.85 5.95 -16.17
C LEU A 235 -7.50 5.63 -17.63
N ILE A 236 -6.28 5.96 -18.08
CA ILE A 236 -5.83 5.76 -19.45
C ILE A 236 -4.57 4.88 -19.41
N GLY A 237 -4.59 3.74 -20.10
CA GLY A 237 -3.48 2.80 -20.04
C GLY A 237 -3.65 1.54 -20.87
N ALA A 238 -2.77 0.57 -20.64
CA ALA A 238 -2.78 -0.72 -21.31
C ALA A 238 -2.33 -1.85 -20.36
N PHE A 239 -2.84 -3.06 -20.62
CA PHE A 239 -2.26 -4.29 -20.09
C PHE A 239 -1.12 -4.73 -21.00
N TYR A 240 0.13 -4.53 -20.57
CA TYR A 240 1.34 -4.78 -21.36
C TYR A 240 2.47 -5.33 -20.49
N GLN A 241 2.95 -6.55 -20.80
CA GLN A 241 3.91 -7.28 -19.97
C GLN A 241 5.37 -6.96 -20.36
N PRO A 242 6.28 -6.83 -19.37
CA PRO A 242 7.70 -6.65 -19.66
C PRO A 242 8.34 -7.94 -20.18
N GLN A 243 9.54 -7.83 -20.76
CA GLN A 243 10.38 -8.99 -21.07
C GLN A 243 11.04 -9.56 -19.81
N CYS A 244 11.35 -8.70 -18.84
CA CYS A 244 11.77 -9.08 -17.50
C CYS A 244 11.62 -7.90 -16.53
N VAL A 245 11.69 -8.21 -15.24
CA VAL A 245 11.87 -7.22 -14.16
C VAL A 245 13.21 -7.50 -13.49
N LEU A 246 14.04 -6.48 -13.32
CA LEU A 246 15.35 -6.59 -12.65
C LEU A 246 15.34 -5.73 -11.38
N ILE A 247 15.26 -6.39 -10.23
CA ILE A 247 15.22 -5.79 -8.91
C ILE A 247 16.60 -5.90 -8.28
N ASP A 248 17.36 -4.80 -8.36
CA ASP A 248 18.59 -4.63 -7.59
C ASP A 248 18.27 -3.96 -6.26
N THR A 249 18.39 -4.69 -5.15
CA THR A 249 18.11 -4.20 -3.79
C THR A 249 19.02 -3.05 -3.39
N ASP A 250 20.20 -2.91 -4.01
CA ASP A 250 21.13 -1.83 -3.69
C ASP A 250 20.56 -0.46 -4.10
N THR A 251 19.61 -0.43 -5.05
CA THR A 251 18.91 0.80 -5.42
C THR A 251 18.05 1.37 -4.31
N LEU A 252 17.68 0.54 -3.32
CA LEU A 252 16.97 1.02 -2.16
C LEU A 252 17.87 1.88 -1.29
N ASN A 253 19.19 1.71 -1.25
CA ASN A 253 20.06 2.43 -0.31
C ASN A 253 20.01 3.96 -0.42
N THR A 254 19.61 4.51 -1.57
CA THR A 254 19.41 5.96 -1.75
C THR A 254 17.94 6.40 -1.63
N LEU A 255 17.01 5.47 -1.40
CA LEU A 255 15.58 5.74 -1.31
C LEU A 255 15.26 6.41 0.03
N PRO A 256 14.57 7.57 0.04
CA PRO A 256 14.15 8.23 1.28
C PRO A 256 13.29 7.32 2.15
N ASP A 257 13.43 7.44 3.47
CA ASP A 257 12.72 6.58 4.42
C ASP A 257 11.18 6.68 4.31
N ARG A 258 10.65 7.86 3.94
CA ARG A 258 9.20 8.05 3.68
C ARG A 258 8.72 7.22 2.48
N GLU A 259 9.51 7.15 1.41
CA GLU A 259 9.22 6.35 0.21
C GLU A 259 9.35 4.85 0.48
N LEU A 260 10.32 4.47 1.31
CA LEU A 260 10.45 3.10 1.80
C LEU A 260 9.21 2.69 2.59
N ALA A 261 8.81 3.49 3.59
CA ALA A 261 7.63 3.24 4.41
C ALA A 261 6.36 3.11 3.55
N SER A 262 6.18 4.03 2.60
CA SER A 262 5.10 4.00 1.59
C SER A 262 5.05 2.66 0.86
N GLY A 263 6.19 2.13 0.40
CA GLY A 263 6.23 0.82 -0.26
C GLY A 263 5.86 -0.37 0.64
N LEU A 264 6.14 -0.29 1.94
CA LEU A 264 5.78 -1.35 2.89
C LEU A 264 4.27 -1.47 3.12
N ALA A 265 3.47 -0.44 2.81
CA ALA A 265 2.01 -0.54 2.84
C ALA A 265 1.51 -1.67 1.93
N GLU A 266 2.11 -1.82 0.75
CA GLU A 266 1.76 -2.90 -0.20
C GLU A 266 2.26 -4.27 0.26
N VAL A 267 3.43 -4.32 0.92
CA VAL A 267 3.95 -5.55 1.52
C VAL A 267 2.97 -6.07 2.59
N ILE A 268 2.47 -5.17 3.44
CA ILE A 268 1.46 -5.46 4.47
C ILE A 268 0.14 -5.93 3.85
N LYS A 269 -0.29 -5.28 2.77
CA LYS A 269 -1.51 -5.64 2.04
C LYS A 269 -1.53 -7.12 1.64
N TYR A 270 -0.43 -7.66 1.09
CA TYR A 270 -0.39 -9.08 0.69
C TYR A 270 -0.64 -10.03 1.86
N GLY A 271 -0.05 -9.72 3.02
CA GLY A 271 -0.26 -10.50 4.23
C GLY A 271 -1.72 -10.51 4.68
N LEU A 272 -2.39 -9.36 4.60
CA LEU A 272 -3.80 -9.21 4.98
C LEU A 272 -4.76 -9.93 4.04
N ILE A 273 -4.54 -9.86 2.73
CA ILE A 273 -5.51 -10.33 1.74
C ILE A 273 -5.43 -11.83 1.48
N ARG A 274 -4.25 -12.44 1.66
CA ARG A 274 -4.02 -13.82 1.21
C ARG A 274 -2.91 -14.62 1.91
N ASP A 275 -2.11 -14.03 2.79
CA ASP A 275 -0.87 -14.67 3.27
C ASP A 275 -0.57 -14.39 4.75
N ALA A 276 -1.30 -15.07 5.63
CA ALA A 276 -1.19 -14.87 7.07
C ALA A 276 0.23 -15.14 7.61
N GLU A 277 0.91 -16.18 7.10
CA GLU A 277 2.28 -16.50 7.50
C GLU A 277 3.25 -15.38 7.10
N PHE A 278 3.05 -14.77 5.92
CA PHE A 278 3.84 -13.62 5.53
C PHE A 278 3.56 -12.39 6.41
N PHE A 279 2.30 -12.14 6.78
CA PHE A 279 1.98 -11.07 7.73
C PHE A 279 2.68 -11.28 9.08
N GLU A 280 2.68 -12.50 9.61
CA GLU A 280 3.39 -12.84 10.86
C GLU A 280 4.91 -12.70 10.73
N TRP A 281 5.47 -13.02 9.56
CA TRP A 281 6.87 -12.75 9.29
C TRP A 281 7.17 -11.25 9.30
N GLN A 282 6.29 -10.43 8.71
CA GLN A 282 6.44 -8.97 8.71
C GLN A 282 6.36 -8.41 10.14
N GLU A 283 5.44 -8.89 10.97
CA GLU A 283 5.35 -8.52 12.38
C GLU A 283 6.65 -8.83 13.14
N LYS A 284 7.43 -9.84 12.74
CA LYS A 284 8.71 -10.18 13.40
C LYS A 284 9.91 -9.41 12.85
N ASN A 285 9.81 -8.87 11.64
CA ASN A 285 10.95 -8.30 10.91
C ASN A 285 10.78 -6.83 10.51
N MET A 286 9.69 -6.17 10.91
CA MET A 286 9.40 -4.79 10.51
C MET A 286 10.52 -3.81 10.87
N GLU A 287 11.17 -3.97 12.02
CA GLU A 287 12.29 -3.10 12.42
C GLU A 287 13.50 -3.24 11.50
N LYS A 288 13.72 -4.43 10.92
CA LYS A 288 14.79 -4.65 9.92
C LYS A 288 14.45 -3.97 8.60
N LEU A 289 13.18 -4.02 8.21
CA LEU A 289 12.69 -3.37 6.99
C LEU A 289 12.67 -1.84 7.13
N MET A 290 12.45 -1.32 8.34
CA MET A 290 12.40 0.11 8.63
C MET A 290 13.75 0.73 9.02
N ALA A 291 14.85 -0.03 8.94
CA ALA A 291 16.18 0.51 9.15
C ALA A 291 16.45 1.68 8.18
N SER A 292 16.82 2.85 8.70
CA SER A 292 17.03 4.05 7.87
C SER A 292 18.23 3.87 6.95
N ALA A 293 18.33 4.70 5.90
CA ALA A 293 19.49 4.68 4.99
C ALA A 293 20.84 4.89 5.69
N ASP A 294 20.86 5.67 6.77
CA ASP A 294 22.06 5.91 7.60
C ASP A 294 22.47 4.67 8.42
N HIS A 295 21.58 3.69 8.53
CA HIS A 295 21.83 2.41 9.18
C HIS A 295 21.92 1.30 8.13
N TYR A 296 22.46 0.15 8.52
CA TYR A 296 22.51 -1.00 7.65
C TYR A 296 21.09 -1.49 7.31
N ARG A 297 20.68 -1.34 6.05
CA ARG A 297 19.46 -1.96 5.51
C ARG A 297 19.75 -3.43 5.26
N ASP A 298 19.02 -4.30 5.96
CA ASP A 298 19.20 -5.76 5.89
C ASP A 298 18.78 -6.29 4.50
N PRO A 299 19.76 -6.64 3.62
CA PRO A 299 19.46 -7.02 2.25
C PRO A 299 18.68 -8.33 2.18
N ASP A 300 18.85 -9.23 3.15
CA ASP A 300 18.15 -10.52 3.18
C ASP A 300 16.67 -10.32 3.56
N ALA A 301 16.39 -9.42 4.50
CA ALA A 301 15.03 -9.05 4.85
C ALA A 301 14.29 -8.41 3.66
N PHE A 302 14.94 -7.48 2.94
CA PHE A 302 14.36 -6.88 1.74
C PHE A 302 14.18 -7.90 0.61
N ALA A 303 15.19 -8.73 0.34
CA ALA A 303 15.10 -9.75 -0.69
C ALA A 303 13.93 -10.71 -0.43
N TYR A 304 13.74 -11.16 0.82
CA TYR A 304 12.60 -12.00 1.19
C TYR A 304 11.26 -11.27 1.03
N ALA A 305 11.14 -10.04 1.57
CA ALA A 305 9.89 -9.27 1.48
C ALA A 305 9.49 -9.00 0.03
N ILE A 306 10.46 -8.66 -0.83
CA ILE A 306 10.25 -8.43 -2.26
C ILE A 306 9.85 -9.73 -2.94
N LYS A 307 10.64 -10.81 -2.77
CA LYS A 307 10.35 -12.12 -3.35
C LYS A 307 8.94 -12.58 -3.02
N ARG A 308 8.57 -12.57 -1.74
CA ARG A 308 7.27 -13.06 -1.28
C ARG A 308 6.11 -12.19 -1.77
N SER A 309 6.32 -10.88 -1.89
CA SER A 309 5.35 -9.97 -2.50
C SER A 309 5.17 -10.25 -4.00
N CYS A 310 6.27 -10.45 -4.74
CA CYS A 310 6.24 -10.82 -6.15
C CYS A 310 5.55 -12.16 -6.36
N GLU A 311 5.81 -13.18 -5.55
CA GLU A 311 5.11 -14.48 -5.59
C GLU A 311 3.60 -14.30 -5.40
N ASN A 312 3.20 -13.57 -4.35
CA ASN A 312 1.80 -13.28 -4.06
C ASN A 312 1.10 -12.60 -5.24
N LYS A 313 1.74 -11.60 -5.87
CA LYS A 313 1.14 -10.89 -7.02
C LYS A 313 1.18 -11.72 -8.30
N ALA A 314 2.28 -12.43 -8.56
CA ALA A 314 2.45 -13.28 -9.74
C ALA A 314 1.33 -14.33 -9.81
N GLU A 315 1.06 -15.03 -8.71
CA GLU A 315 0.00 -16.04 -8.67
C GLU A 315 -1.39 -15.43 -8.94
N VAL A 316 -1.72 -14.27 -8.35
CA VAL A 316 -2.98 -13.57 -8.64
C VAL A 316 -3.06 -13.17 -10.12
N VAL A 317 -1.96 -12.65 -10.68
CA VAL A 317 -1.88 -12.19 -12.08
C VAL A 317 -2.03 -13.36 -13.05
N SER A 318 -1.39 -14.49 -12.79
CA SER A 318 -1.48 -15.70 -13.62
C SER A 318 -2.91 -16.24 -13.66
N LEU A 319 -3.65 -16.12 -12.54
CA LEU A 319 -5.05 -16.54 -12.46
C LEU A 319 -6.04 -15.52 -13.05
N ASP A 320 -5.71 -14.22 -13.01
CA ASP A 320 -6.60 -13.15 -13.47
C ASP A 320 -5.82 -11.93 -14.02
N GLU A 321 -5.20 -12.09 -15.19
CA GLU A 321 -4.35 -11.06 -15.80
C GLU A 321 -5.10 -9.74 -16.02
N LYS A 322 -6.38 -9.78 -16.38
CA LYS A 322 -7.13 -8.58 -16.81
C LYS A 322 -8.08 -8.03 -15.75
N GLU A 323 -7.95 -8.45 -14.49
CA GLU A 323 -8.76 -7.98 -13.36
C GLU A 323 -10.28 -8.15 -13.59
N SER A 324 -10.69 -9.37 -13.95
CA SER A 324 -12.10 -9.74 -14.10
C SER A 324 -12.75 -10.19 -12.77
N GLY A 325 -11.95 -10.55 -11.76
CA GLY A 325 -12.44 -11.05 -10.48
C GLY A 325 -11.36 -11.10 -9.41
N LEU A 326 -10.59 -12.19 -9.34
CA LEU A 326 -9.63 -12.45 -8.26
C LEU A 326 -8.61 -11.32 -8.08
N ARG A 327 -8.11 -10.74 -9.18
CA ARG A 327 -7.10 -9.67 -9.12
C ARG A 327 -7.63 -8.38 -8.51
N ALA A 328 -8.95 -8.23 -8.41
CA ALA A 328 -9.55 -7.12 -7.69
C ALA A 328 -9.17 -7.11 -6.19
N THR A 329 -8.85 -8.26 -5.59
CA THR A 329 -8.42 -8.37 -4.17
C THR A 329 -7.17 -7.57 -3.86
N LEU A 330 -6.30 -7.32 -4.86
CA LEU A 330 -5.13 -6.46 -4.72
C LEU A 330 -5.49 -4.98 -4.45
N ASN A 331 -6.77 -4.60 -4.55
CA ASN A 331 -7.24 -3.24 -4.29
C ASN A 331 -7.74 -3.05 -2.83
N LEU A 332 -7.34 -3.88 -1.86
CA LEU A 332 -7.58 -3.59 -0.43
C LEU A 332 -7.06 -2.20 -0.08
N GLY A 333 -7.88 -1.41 0.61
CA GLY A 333 -7.58 -0.02 0.99
C GLY A 333 -7.63 0.99 -0.17
N HIS A 334 -7.49 0.56 -1.43
CA HIS A 334 -7.33 1.48 -2.56
C HIS A 334 -8.57 2.32 -2.87
N THR A 335 -9.79 1.84 -2.61
CA THR A 335 -10.99 2.67 -2.81
C THR A 335 -10.95 3.93 -1.93
N PHE A 336 -10.60 3.75 -0.66
CA PHE A 336 -10.43 4.86 0.28
C PHE A 336 -9.15 5.65 -0.01
N GLY A 337 -8.04 4.95 -0.32
CA GLY A 337 -6.76 5.58 -0.65
C GLY A 337 -6.85 6.50 -1.86
N HIS A 338 -7.46 6.07 -2.97
CA HIS A 338 -7.67 6.93 -4.13
C HIS A 338 -8.53 8.15 -3.80
N ALA A 339 -9.54 7.99 -2.94
CA ALA A 339 -10.34 9.12 -2.47
C ALA A 339 -9.51 10.12 -1.66
N ILE A 340 -8.57 9.65 -0.83
CA ILE A 340 -7.60 10.51 -0.13
C ILE A 340 -6.68 11.21 -1.14
N GLU A 341 -6.08 10.48 -2.09
CA GLU A 341 -5.15 11.06 -3.06
C GLU A 341 -5.82 12.12 -3.95
N THR A 342 -7.01 11.85 -4.46
CA THR A 342 -7.75 12.80 -5.30
C THR A 342 -8.35 13.95 -4.49
N GLY A 343 -8.88 13.68 -3.29
CA GLY A 343 -9.51 14.68 -2.44
C GLY A 343 -8.52 15.66 -1.79
N PHE A 344 -7.34 15.16 -1.38
CA PHE A 344 -6.31 15.96 -0.74
C PHE A 344 -5.38 16.64 -1.75
N GLY A 345 -5.17 16.02 -2.92
CA GLY A 345 -4.33 16.53 -4.01
C GLY A 345 -3.17 15.60 -4.35
N TYR A 346 -2.93 15.38 -5.64
CA TYR A 346 -1.88 14.49 -6.11
C TYR A 346 -0.48 14.97 -5.67
N GLY A 347 0.22 14.13 -4.90
CA GLY A 347 1.58 14.37 -4.44
C GLY A 347 1.71 14.91 -3.02
N GLU A 348 0.60 15.27 -2.36
CA GLU A 348 0.63 15.70 -0.95
C GLU A 348 0.92 14.50 -0.02
N TRP A 349 0.18 13.40 -0.25
CA TRP A 349 0.45 12.09 0.31
C TRP A 349 1.05 11.16 -0.74
N LEU A 350 1.97 10.32 -0.31
CA LEU A 350 2.44 9.20 -1.11
C LEU A 350 1.33 8.15 -1.22
N HIS A 351 1.34 7.40 -2.32
CA HIS A 351 0.31 6.38 -2.57
C HIS A 351 0.20 5.38 -1.41
N GLY A 352 1.32 4.89 -0.89
CA GLY A 352 1.34 3.95 0.22
C GLY A 352 0.80 4.51 1.53
N GLU A 353 0.94 5.82 1.77
CA GLU A 353 0.33 6.49 2.93
C GLU A 353 -1.20 6.49 2.81
N ALA A 354 -1.72 6.81 1.62
CA ALA A 354 -3.15 6.78 1.36
C ALA A 354 -3.71 5.35 1.41
N VAL A 355 -2.99 4.36 0.89
CA VAL A 355 -3.35 2.93 0.97
C VAL A 355 -3.31 2.43 2.41
N ALA A 356 -2.36 2.88 3.24
CA ALA A 356 -2.30 2.52 4.66
C ALA A 356 -3.53 3.00 5.42
N ALA A 357 -3.85 4.29 5.35
CA ALA A 357 -5.06 4.84 5.98
C ALA A 357 -6.33 4.20 5.40
N GLY A 358 -6.40 4.01 4.09
CA GLY A 358 -7.50 3.33 3.43
C GLY A 358 -7.66 1.85 3.85
N THR A 359 -6.56 1.17 4.16
CA THR A 359 -6.57 -0.20 4.70
C THR A 359 -7.15 -0.20 6.11
N VAL A 360 -6.78 0.76 6.96
CA VAL A 360 -7.38 0.90 8.29
C VAL A 360 -8.89 1.14 8.20
N MET A 361 -9.34 1.99 7.28
CA MET A 361 -10.78 2.22 7.04
C MET A 361 -11.49 0.94 6.57
N ALA A 362 -10.89 0.16 5.66
CA ALA A 362 -11.45 -1.11 5.22
C ALA A 362 -11.52 -2.15 6.36
N VAL A 363 -10.53 -2.14 7.27
CA VAL A 363 -10.49 -3.00 8.46
C VAL A 363 -11.56 -2.60 9.47
N ASP A 364 -11.72 -1.31 9.77
CA ASP A 364 -12.81 -0.82 10.63
C ASP A 364 -14.19 -1.19 10.07
N MET A 365 -14.40 -1.00 8.76
CA MET A 365 -15.64 -1.41 8.10
C MET A 365 -15.88 -2.92 8.20
N SER A 366 -14.84 -3.73 7.97
CA SER A 366 -14.92 -5.20 8.07
C SER A 366 -15.29 -5.63 9.50
N TYR A 367 -14.75 -4.95 10.51
CA TYR A 367 -15.07 -5.19 11.91
C TYR A 367 -16.50 -4.80 12.26
N ARG A 368 -16.99 -3.64 11.79
CA ARG A 368 -18.40 -3.20 11.96
C ARG A 368 -19.40 -4.17 11.37
N LEU A 369 -19.05 -4.83 10.26
CA LEU A 369 -19.85 -5.87 9.64
C LEU A 369 -19.82 -7.20 10.41
N GLY A 370 -19.02 -7.31 11.47
CA GLY A 370 -18.82 -8.53 12.24
C GLY A 370 -18.05 -9.62 11.47
N TRP A 371 -17.29 -9.23 10.43
CA TRP A 371 -16.62 -10.19 9.55
C TRP A 371 -15.22 -10.59 10.01
N ILE A 372 -14.60 -9.77 10.86
CA ILE A 372 -13.28 -10.02 11.44
C ILE A 372 -13.29 -9.78 12.95
N ASP A 373 -12.35 -10.41 13.64
CA ASP A 373 -12.15 -10.20 15.07
C ASP A 373 -11.37 -8.90 15.37
N SER A 374 -11.63 -8.32 16.53
CA SER A 374 -10.94 -7.13 17.04
C SER A 374 -9.40 -7.30 17.12
N SER A 375 -8.90 -8.52 17.28
CA SER A 375 -7.45 -8.81 17.26
C SER A 375 -6.80 -8.47 15.91
N ILE A 376 -7.50 -8.68 14.78
CA ILE A 376 -7.00 -8.31 13.44
C ILE A 376 -6.92 -6.78 13.34
N VAL A 377 -7.93 -6.07 13.84
CA VAL A 377 -7.93 -4.59 13.88
C VAL A 377 -6.71 -4.07 14.63
N LYS A 378 -6.42 -4.63 15.81
CA LYS A 378 -5.25 -4.25 16.60
C LYS A 378 -3.94 -4.54 15.86
N ARG A 379 -3.77 -5.76 15.33
CA ARG A 379 -2.55 -6.16 14.62
C ARG A 379 -2.25 -5.29 13.40
N VAL A 380 -3.30 -4.92 12.63
CA VAL A 380 -3.15 -4.00 11.48
C VAL A 380 -2.67 -2.63 11.92
N ASN A 381 -3.27 -2.06 12.97
CA ASN A 381 -2.83 -0.76 13.49
C ASN A 381 -1.38 -0.82 14.00
N ASP A 382 -1.05 -1.86 14.79
CA ASP A 382 0.29 -2.03 15.37
C ASP A 382 1.37 -2.16 14.28
N ILE A 383 1.14 -2.95 13.22
CA ILE A 383 2.13 -3.12 12.15
C ILE A 383 2.30 -1.87 11.28
N LEU A 384 1.22 -1.14 10.98
CA LEU A 384 1.29 0.10 10.20
C LEU A 384 2.01 1.21 10.99
N GLN A 385 1.78 1.30 12.30
CA GLN A 385 2.50 2.23 13.18
C GLN A 385 3.99 1.91 13.25
N ARG A 386 4.37 0.62 13.34
CA ARG A 386 5.78 0.18 13.30
C ARG A 386 6.44 0.47 11.95
N ALA A 387 5.68 0.41 10.86
CA ALA A 387 6.10 0.85 9.53
C ALA A 387 6.10 2.39 9.36
N LYS A 388 5.77 3.16 10.40
CA LYS A 388 5.66 4.63 10.39
C LYS A 388 4.67 5.15 9.32
N LEU A 389 3.60 4.39 9.06
CA LEU A 389 2.54 4.76 8.12
C LEU A 389 1.36 5.41 8.86
N PRO A 390 0.62 6.33 8.21
CA PRO A 390 -0.56 6.94 8.80
C PRO A 390 -1.70 5.92 8.93
N THR A 391 -2.44 6.00 10.03
CA THR A 391 -3.61 5.15 10.33
C THR A 391 -4.94 5.90 10.24
N ASP A 392 -4.89 7.21 10.02
CA ASP A 392 -6.05 8.09 9.88
C ASP A 392 -5.90 8.90 8.59
N PRO A 393 -6.98 9.21 7.85
CA PRO A 393 -6.89 10.07 6.68
C PRO A 393 -6.51 11.51 7.06
N PRO A 394 -6.12 12.35 6.08
CA PRO A 394 -5.89 13.78 6.32
C PRO A 394 -7.11 14.45 6.98
N GLU A 395 -6.86 15.36 7.93
CA GLU A 395 -7.92 15.99 8.72
C GLU A 395 -8.92 16.82 7.90
N THR A 396 -8.52 17.22 6.69
CA THR A 396 -9.33 18.00 5.74
C THR A 396 -10.32 17.16 4.95
N MET A 397 -10.20 15.82 4.99
CA MET A 397 -11.11 14.93 4.28
C MET A 397 -12.50 14.93 4.90
N THR A 398 -13.54 15.02 4.07
CA THR A 398 -14.94 14.92 4.50
C THR A 398 -15.63 13.69 3.94
N VAL A 399 -16.77 13.32 4.55
CA VAL A 399 -17.61 12.21 4.10
C VAL A 399 -18.07 12.43 2.64
N GLU A 400 -18.43 13.66 2.29
CA GLU A 400 -18.87 14.04 0.94
C GLU A 400 -17.74 13.90 -0.08
N MET A 401 -16.51 14.28 0.28
CA MET A 401 -15.33 14.10 -0.57
C MET A 401 -15.05 12.62 -0.84
N PHE A 402 -15.11 11.77 0.19
CA PHE A 402 -14.99 10.32 0.01
C PHE A 402 -16.08 9.79 -0.93
N LYS A 403 -17.35 10.12 -0.65
CA LYS A 403 -18.48 9.62 -1.45
C LYS A 403 -18.40 10.05 -2.92
N SER A 404 -18.01 11.30 -3.20
CA SER A 404 -17.95 11.82 -4.57
C SER A 404 -16.86 11.13 -5.39
N VAL A 405 -15.67 10.92 -4.81
CA VAL A 405 -14.56 10.25 -5.52
C VAL A 405 -14.82 8.75 -5.64
N MET A 406 -15.32 8.10 -4.59
CA MET A 406 -15.62 6.66 -4.62
C MET A 406 -16.72 6.31 -5.63
N ALA A 407 -17.60 7.25 -6.00
CA ALA A 407 -18.65 7.04 -7.00
C ALA A 407 -18.14 6.83 -8.44
N VAL A 408 -16.92 7.27 -8.76
CA VAL A 408 -16.28 7.09 -10.07
C VAL A 408 -15.15 6.04 -10.05
N ASP A 409 -15.04 5.27 -8.97
CA ASP A 409 -14.06 4.20 -8.86
C ASP A 409 -14.33 3.10 -9.91
N LYS A 410 -13.26 2.59 -10.54
CA LYS A 410 -13.32 1.50 -11.55
C LYS A 410 -14.06 0.23 -11.09
N LYS A 411 -14.20 0.03 -9.77
CA LYS A 411 -14.90 -1.11 -9.17
C LYS A 411 -16.42 -0.94 -9.16
N VAL A 412 -16.94 0.25 -9.46
CA VAL A 412 -18.37 0.47 -9.65
C VAL A 412 -18.84 -0.34 -10.86
N ALA A 413 -19.80 -1.24 -10.63
CA ALA A 413 -20.48 -1.99 -11.69
C ALA A 413 -21.97 -1.73 -11.58
N ASP A 414 -22.58 -1.23 -12.66
CA ASP A 414 -24.01 -0.88 -12.72
C ASP A 414 -24.46 0.04 -11.56
N GLY A 415 -23.60 0.98 -11.15
CA GLY A 415 -23.86 1.91 -10.05
C GLY A 415 -23.67 1.33 -8.64
N LEU A 416 -23.34 0.04 -8.51
CA LEU A 416 -23.00 -0.60 -7.25
C LEU A 416 -21.50 -0.48 -6.97
N LEU A 417 -21.15 0.24 -5.90
CA LEU A 417 -19.79 0.26 -5.38
C LEU A 417 -19.44 -1.11 -4.79
N ARG A 418 -18.36 -1.70 -5.29
CA ARG A 418 -17.78 -2.93 -4.74
C ARG A 418 -16.49 -2.62 -4.02
N LEU A 419 -16.29 -3.25 -2.86
CA LEU A 419 -15.14 -3.03 -1.99
C LEU A 419 -14.37 -4.32 -1.80
N ILE A 420 -13.11 -4.17 -1.41
CA ILE A 420 -12.30 -5.26 -0.86
C ILE A 420 -12.32 -5.12 0.65
N LEU A 421 -12.84 -6.14 1.33
CA LEU A 421 -12.99 -6.18 2.78
C LEU A 421 -12.39 -7.48 3.31
N LEU A 422 -11.96 -7.47 4.57
CA LEU A 422 -11.46 -8.67 5.23
C LEU A 422 -12.64 -9.50 5.75
N LYS A 423 -12.51 -10.84 5.70
CA LYS A 423 -13.56 -11.73 6.19
C LYS A 423 -12.96 -13.05 6.68
N GLY A 424 -13.26 -13.40 7.93
CA GLY A 424 -12.71 -14.59 8.58
C GLY A 424 -11.33 -14.34 9.20
N PRO A 425 -10.47 -15.36 9.27
CA PRO A 425 -9.13 -15.23 9.86
C PRO A 425 -8.21 -14.37 8.99
N LEU A 426 -7.10 -13.93 9.57
CA LEU A 426 -6.03 -13.19 8.87
C LEU A 426 -5.64 -13.89 7.55
N GLY A 427 -5.29 -13.11 6.53
CA GLY A 427 -4.95 -13.62 5.21
C GLY A 427 -6.17 -13.97 4.35
N ASN A 428 -7.36 -13.45 4.67
CA ASN A 428 -8.57 -13.67 3.89
C ASN A 428 -9.30 -12.35 3.62
N CYS A 429 -9.62 -12.13 2.36
CA CYS A 429 -10.43 -11.00 1.92
C CYS A 429 -11.50 -11.43 0.91
N VAL A 430 -12.45 -10.55 0.66
CA VAL A 430 -13.52 -10.74 -0.31
C VAL A 430 -13.68 -9.48 -1.16
N PHE A 431 -13.89 -9.66 -2.46
CA PHE A 431 -14.39 -8.62 -3.36
C PHE A 431 -15.91 -8.69 -3.40
N THR A 432 -16.59 -7.69 -2.85
CA THR A 432 -18.05 -7.76 -2.64
C THR A 432 -18.74 -6.41 -2.82
N GLY A 433 -19.95 -6.44 -3.38
CA GLY A 433 -20.93 -5.35 -3.30
C GLY A 433 -22.03 -5.60 -2.26
N GLU A 434 -22.00 -6.75 -1.59
CA GLU A 434 -22.95 -7.18 -0.58
C GLU A 434 -22.42 -6.84 0.81
N TYR A 435 -22.69 -5.61 1.25
CA TYR A 435 -22.39 -5.13 2.59
C TYR A 435 -23.45 -4.12 3.03
N ASP A 436 -23.64 -3.95 4.34
CA ASP A 436 -24.52 -2.92 4.86
C ASP A 436 -23.93 -1.52 4.57
N ARG A 437 -24.66 -0.70 3.80
CA ARG A 437 -24.25 0.67 3.48
C ARG A 437 -24.10 1.53 4.73
N LYS A 438 -24.84 1.23 5.81
CA LYS A 438 -24.67 1.91 7.09
C LYS A 438 -23.27 1.69 7.66
N ALA A 439 -22.66 0.51 7.48
CA ALA A 439 -21.30 0.26 7.93
C ALA A 439 -20.28 1.16 7.21
N LEU A 440 -20.48 1.40 5.90
CA LEU A 440 -19.65 2.36 5.15
C LEU A 440 -19.83 3.78 5.69
N ASP A 441 -21.07 4.24 5.88
CA ASP A 441 -21.36 5.58 6.40
C ASP A 441 -20.80 5.79 7.83
N ASP A 442 -20.95 4.79 8.70
CA ASP A 442 -20.41 4.81 10.06
C ASP A 442 -18.87 4.84 10.04
N THR A 443 -18.24 4.10 9.11
CA THR A 443 -16.78 4.12 8.91
C THR A 443 -16.32 5.51 8.47
N LEU A 444 -16.91 6.07 7.40
CA LEU A 444 -16.53 7.40 6.91
C LEU A 444 -16.69 8.46 8.01
N SER A 445 -17.78 8.40 8.78
CA SER A 445 -18.05 9.32 9.88
C SER A 445 -17.08 9.16 11.07
N ALA A 446 -16.54 7.97 11.29
CA ALA A 446 -15.57 7.72 12.35
C ALA A 446 -14.18 8.31 12.03
N PHE A 447 -13.78 8.30 10.75
CA PHE A 447 -12.47 8.77 10.30
C PHE A 447 -12.45 10.22 9.80
N CYS A 448 -13.58 10.74 9.31
CA CYS A 448 -13.68 12.16 8.97
C CYS A 448 -14.02 12.95 10.24
N LYS A 449 -13.13 13.85 10.66
CA LYS A 449 -13.46 14.78 11.74
C LYS A 449 -14.66 15.61 11.29
N ALA A 450 -15.72 15.63 12.10
CA ALA A 450 -16.76 16.64 11.90
C ALA A 450 -16.07 18.00 11.93
N ILE A 451 -16.27 18.80 10.87
CA ILE A 451 -15.81 20.18 10.75
C ILE A 451 -16.56 21.06 11.76
N TRP A 452 -16.57 20.68 13.03
CA TRP A 452 -17.07 21.51 14.10
C TRP A 452 -16.08 22.62 14.39
N ILE A 453 -14.78 22.36 14.32
CA ILE A 453 -13.75 23.37 14.59
C ILE A 453 -13.70 24.43 13.49
N GLU A 454 -13.84 24.05 12.22
CA GLU A 454 -13.81 25.00 11.09
C GLU A 454 -15.14 25.72 10.90
N TRP A 455 -16.28 25.04 11.11
CA TRP A 455 -17.57 25.71 11.22
C TRP A 455 -17.58 26.70 12.40
N TRP A 456 -17.04 26.32 13.56
CA TRP A 456 -16.93 27.21 14.73
C TRP A 456 -15.98 28.39 14.47
N ARG A 457 -14.84 28.17 13.80
CA ARG A 457 -13.94 29.25 13.35
C ARG A 457 -14.60 30.19 12.35
N LYS A 458 -15.41 29.65 11.43
CA LYS A 458 -16.15 30.41 10.40
C LYS A 458 -17.33 31.17 11.00
N ALA A 459 -18.14 30.54 11.86
CA ALA A 459 -19.24 31.15 12.59
C ALA A 459 -18.77 32.26 13.54
N ARG A 460 -17.59 32.10 14.15
CA ARG A 460 -16.93 33.12 14.97
C ARG A 460 -16.37 34.28 14.15
N LYS A 461 -15.80 34.02 12.96
CA LYS A 461 -15.36 35.06 12.00
C LYS A 461 -16.52 35.84 11.40
N GLU A 462 -17.65 35.19 11.14
CA GLU A 462 -18.85 35.79 10.53
C GLU A 462 -19.78 36.47 11.56
N LYS A 463 -19.40 36.55 12.85
CA LYS A 463 -20.22 37.08 13.96
C LYS A 463 -21.64 36.48 14.04
N LYS A 464 -21.86 35.26 13.55
CA LYS A 464 -23.16 34.58 13.60
C LYS A 464 -23.49 33.96 14.96
N LEU A 465 -22.55 34.01 15.90
CA LEU A 465 -22.71 33.56 17.26
C LEU A 465 -22.26 34.69 18.19
N GLU A 466 -23.21 35.53 18.60
CA GLU A 466 -23.00 36.45 19.71
C GLU A 466 -23.11 35.66 21.02
N ARG A 467 -22.11 35.83 21.88
CA ARG A 467 -22.21 35.39 23.28
C ARG A 467 -23.27 36.29 23.93
N PRO A 468 -24.25 35.76 24.70
CA PRO A 468 -25.14 36.63 25.46
C PRO A 468 -24.29 37.56 26.33
N GLU A 469 -24.59 38.86 26.30
CA GLU A 469 -23.87 39.84 27.10
C GLU A 469 -23.94 39.48 28.59
N GLU A 470 -22.84 39.79 29.29
CA GLU A 470 -22.56 39.38 30.65
C GLU A 470 -23.68 39.77 31.62
N GLY A 471 -24.54 38.81 31.93
CA GLY A 471 -25.48 38.81 33.04
C GLY A 471 -25.31 37.52 33.83
N ASP A 472 -24.57 37.65 34.93
CA ASP A 472 -24.32 36.71 36.03
C ASP A 472 -24.35 35.18 35.76
N GLY A 473 -23.16 34.58 35.88
CA GLY A 473 -23.01 33.31 36.60
C GLY A 473 -23.43 32.03 35.89
N SER A 474 -22.52 31.44 35.10
CA SER A 474 -22.39 29.99 34.86
C SER A 474 -23.60 29.16 34.38
N ILE A 475 -24.79 29.71 34.20
CA ILE A 475 -25.99 28.96 33.78
C ILE A 475 -26.26 29.19 32.28
N GLY A 476 -26.10 30.43 31.80
CA GLY A 476 -26.32 30.76 30.37
C GLY A 476 -25.33 30.11 29.39
N VAL A 477 -24.10 29.81 29.82
CA VAL A 477 -23.13 29.07 28.99
C VAL A 477 -23.50 27.59 28.89
N TRP A 478 -24.07 27.01 29.95
CA TRP A 478 -24.48 25.59 29.97
C TRP A 478 -25.78 25.34 29.23
N GLU A 479 -26.80 26.19 29.37
CA GLU A 479 -28.04 26.10 28.58
C GLU A 479 -27.76 26.27 27.08
N TRP A 480 -26.80 27.13 26.73
CA TRP A 480 -26.34 27.29 25.35
C TRP A 480 -25.64 26.05 24.81
N ILE A 481 -24.71 25.44 25.56
CA ILE A 481 -24.01 24.20 25.17
C ILE A 481 -24.97 23.00 25.06
N VAL A 482 -25.91 22.87 26.00
CA VAL A 482 -26.90 21.77 26.04
C VAL A 482 -27.94 21.92 24.93
N SER A 483 -28.42 23.13 24.65
CA SER A 483 -29.32 23.43 23.53
C SER A 483 -28.66 23.14 22.17
N MET A 484 -27.35 23.40 22.05
CA MET A 484 -26.55 23.06 20.87
C MET A 484 -26.35 21.56 20.71
N SER A 485 -26.27 20.81 21.81
CA SER A 485 -26.12 19.35 21.80
C SER A 485 -27.42 18.63 21.46
N LEU A 486 -28.55 19.13 21.97
CA LEU A 486 -29.91 18.60 21.71
C LEU A 486 -30.39 18.87 20.28
N SER A 487 -30.03 20.02 19.69
CA SER A 487 -30.45 20.38 18.33
C SER A 487 -29.80 19.54 17.22
N PHE A 488 -28.69 18.83 17.49
CA PHE A 488 -27.90 18.18 16.45
C PHE A 488 -27.94 16.64 16.43
N LYS A 489 -28.78 15.96 17.25
CA LYS A 489 -28.87 14.48 17.31
C LYS A 489 -27.49 13.78 17.26
N VAL A 490 -26.50 14.33 17.96
CA VAL A 490 -25.16 13.74 18.01
C VAL A 490 -25.24 12.54 18.95
N ASN A 491 -24.85 11.36 18.46
CA ASN A 491 -24.70 10.18 19.32
C ASN A 491 -23.58 10.44 20.33
N ASN A 492 -23.97 10.66 21.59
CA ASN A 492 -23.09 11.14 22.68
C ASN A 492 -21.88 10.24 23.00
N ALA A 493 -21.83 9.00 22.50
CA ALA A 493 -20.73 8.07 22.77
C ALA A 493 -19.40 8.52 22.12
N THR A 494 -19.45 8.96 20.86
CA THR A 494 -18.24 9.29 20.08
C THR A 494 -17.60 10.59 20.54
N LEU A 495 -18.44 11.57 20.91
CA LEU A 495 -17.99 12.88 21.40
C LEU A 495 -17.30 12.75 22.77
N CYS A 496 -17.84 11.93 23.68
CA CYS A 496 -17.26 11.72 24.99
C CYS A 496 -15.93 10.94 24.94
N ASP A 497 -15.81 9.92 24.08
CA ASP A 497 -14.56 9.18 23.88
C ASP A 497 -13.47 10.05 23.24
N GLN A 498 -13.86 10.95 22.32
CA GLN A 498 -12.94 11.89 21.67
C GLN A 498 -12.44 12.96 22.65
N ILE A 499 -13.33 13.49 23.51
CA ILE A 499 -12.96 14.42 24.59
C ILE A 499 -12.06 13.73 25.62
N ALA A 500 -12.35 12.48 25.98
CA ALA A 500 -11.55 11.71 26.93
C ALA A 500 -10.11 11.45 26.42
N ARG A 501 -9.94 11.19 25.12
CA ARG A 501 -8.62 10.96 24.52
C ARG A 501 -7.79 12.24 24.34
N THR A 502 -8.43 13.39 24.12
CA THR A 502 -7.71 14.67 23.95
C THR A 502 -7.27 15.32 25.27
N TRP A 503 -7.79 14.87 26.43
CA TRP A 503 -7.65 15.58 27.71
C TRP A 503 -6.84 14.84 28.78
N GLN A 504 -6.18 13.72 28.45
CA GLN A 504 -5.38 12.93 29.41
C GLN A 504 -4.07 13.61 29.91
N ASN A 505 -3.72 14.81 29.44
CA ASN A 505 -2.44 15.48 29.74
C ASN A 505 -2.56 16.83 30.47
N LYS A 506 -3.49 16.97 31.43
CA LYS A 506 -3.64 18.24 32.18
C LYS A 506 -3.67 18.10 33.71
N SER A 507 -3.36 19.20 34.38
CA SER A 507 -2.93 19.30 35.79
C SER A 507 -4.08 19.16 36.82
N TYR A 508 -3.69 19.02 38.10
CA TYR A 508 -4.50 18.53 39.22
C TYR A 508 -5.87 19.22 39.45
N GLY A 509 -6.04 20.49 39.05
CA GLY A 509 -7.30 21.25 39.22
C GLY A 509 -8.45 20.82 38.28
N GLU A 510 -8.15 20.17 37.16
CA GLU A 510 -9.18 19.70 36.21
C GLU A 510 -9.79 18.33 36.60
N ARG A 511 -9.25 17.68 37.64
CA ARG A 511 -9.74 16.38 38.14
C ARG A 511 -11.04 16.46 38.96
N ASP A 512 -11.37 17.62 39.52
CA ASP A 512 -12.64 17.83 40.22
C ASP A 512 -13.83 17.96 39.27
N VAL A 513 -13.59 18.47 38.05
CA VAL A 513 -14.57 18.47 36.96
C VAL A 513 -14.85 17.04 36.50
N LEU A 514 -13.81 16.20 36.42
CA LEU A 514 -13.92 14.77 36.09
C LEU A 514 -14.75 13.96 37.11
N ARG A 515 -14.68 14.29 38.41
CA ARG A 515 -15.51 13.63 39.44
C ARG A 515 -17.00 13.99 39.30
N LYS A 516 -17.32 15.24 38.93
CA LYS A 516 -18.71 15.69 38.72
C LYS A 516 -19.33 15.11 37.45
N VAL A 517 -18.56 15.02 36.36
CA VAL A 517 -19.00 14.41 35.09
C VAL A 517 -19.25 12.90 35.25
N ARG A 518 -18.40 12.19 36.01
CA ARG A 518 -18.58 10.76 36.30
C ARG A 518 -19.77 10.48 37.22
N TRP A 519 -20.08 11.38 38.16
CA TRP A 519 -21.24 11.26 39.04
C TRP A 519 -22.58 11.43 38.29
N LEU A 520 -22.64 12.39 37.35
CA LEU A 520 -23.80 12.62 36.47
C LEU A 520 -24.01 11.49 35.45
N TRP A 521 -22.93 10.82 35.00
CA TRP A 521 -23.01 9.63 34.16
C TRP A 521 -23.65 8.43 34.89
N CYS A 522 -23.37 8.25 36.18
CA CYS A 522 -24.03 7.22 37.01
C CYS A 522 -25.51 7.54 37.29
N PHE A 523 -25.90 8.82 37.34
CA PHE A 523 -27.27 9.24 37.65
C PHE A 523 -28.22 9.13 36.44
N SER A 524 -27.72 9.24 35.21
CA SER A 524 -28.53 9.16 33.99
C SER A 524 -28.87 7.72 33.56
N ARG A 525 -28.28 6.71 34.21
CA ARG A 525 -28.69 5.30 34.13
C ARG A 525 -29.17 4.84 35.49
N GLY A 526 -30.47 4.95 35.76
CA GLY A 526 -31.08 4.41 36.98
C GLY A 526 -30.63 2.97 37.24
N GLY A 527 -29.74 2.80 38.22
CA GLY A 527 -29.16 1.52 38.62
C GLY A 527 -28.34 1.69 39.89
N LEU A 528 -28.82 1.08 40.98
CA LEU A 528 -28.20 1.03 42.30
C LEU A 528 -26.73 0.60 42.24
N LEU A 529 -25.85 1.38 42.87
CA LEU A 529 -24.60 0.89 43.45
C LEU A 529 -24.33 1.65 44.75
N VAL A 530 -24.91 1.11 45.82
CA VAL A 530 -24.45 1.32 47.19
C VAL A 530 -23.26 0.37 47.36
N GLU A 531 -22.05 0.90 47.47
CA GLU A 531 -21.04 0.50 48.47
C GLU A 531 -19.68 1.15 48.20
N HIS A 532 -19.06 1.58 49.31
CA HIS A 532 -17.67 2.00 49.46
C HIS A 532 -17.15 3.21 48.66
N MET A 533 -17.37 4.41 49.22
CA MET A 533 -16.25 5.35 49.45
C MET A 533 -16.41 6.03 50.81
N SER A 534 -15.65 5.52 51.77
CA SER A 534 -15.42 6.09 53.10
C SER A 534 -14.72 7.44 53.04
N ASN A 535 -15.16 8.35 53.91
CA ASN A 535 -14.40 9.41 54.58
C ASN A 535 -13.33 10.15 53.77
N ASN A 536 -13.70 11.30 53.21
CA ASN A 536 -13.01 12.60 53.34
C ASN A 536 -13.34 13.52 52.15
N CYS A 537 -14.30 14.42 52.32
CA CYS A 537 -14.22 15.77 51.72
C CYS A 537 -15.27 16.71 52.34
N PRO A 538 -14.91 17.95 52.72
CA PRO A 538 -15.79 18.86 53.44
C PRO A 538 -16.74 19.61 52.48
N PHE A 539 -18.01 19.72 52.87
CA PHE A 539 -19.00 20.57 52.22
C PHE A 539 -18.85 22.04 52.65
N PRO A 540 -18.90 23.04 51.76
CA PRO A 540 -19.27 24.39 52.13
C PRO A 540 -20.80 24.53 52.12
N SER A 541 -21.35 24.84 53.29
CA SER A 541 -22.74 25.21 53.53
C SER A 541 -23.08 26.60 52.97
N ARG A 542 -24.29 26.73 52.42
CA ARG A 542 -25.05 27.94 52.00
C ARG A 542 -24.91 28.37 50.53
N MET A 543 -25.94 28.05 49.75
CA MET A 543 -26.51 29.02 48.82
C MET A 543 -27.95 29.32 49.28
N GLY A 544 -28.20 30.59 49.56
CA GLY A 544 -29.50 31.14 49.87
C GLY A 544 -30.40 31.15 48.64
N GLY A 545 -31.71 31.21 48.89
CA GLY A 545 -32.73 30.84 47.93
C GLY A 545 -32.86 31.74 46.72
N TYR A 546 -33.17 31.10 45.58
CA TYR A 546 -33.99 31.68 44.51
C TYR A 546 -34.87 30.57 43.94
N LYS A 547 -36.19 30.79 43.94
CA LYS A 547 -37.18 29.97 43.23
C LYS A 547 -37.14 30.37 41.76
N LEU A 548 -36.86 29.43 40.86
CA LEU A 548 -37.12 29.59 39.43
C LEU A 548 -38.44 28.89 39.09
N ALA A 549 -39.40 29.67 38.63
CA ALA A 549 -40.66 29.19 38.06
C ALA A 549 -40.57 29.31 36.54
N PHE A 550 -40.85 28.21 35.82
CA PHE A 550 -41.20 28.25 34.39
C PHE A 550 -42.46 27.40 34.17
N PRO A 551 -43.54 27.95 33.61
CA PRO A 551 -44.77 27.23 33.30
C PRO A 551 -44.73 26.76 31.84
N GLU A 552 -44.40 25.49 31.59
CA GLU A 552 -44.78 24.73 30.38
C GLU A 552 -44.30 23.26 30.42
N ALA A 553 -44.33 22.63 31.60
CA ALA A 553 -44.13 21.18 31.76
C ALA A 553 -45.44 20.51 32.20
N ASN A 554 -46.50 20.67 31.39
CA ASN A 554 -47.77 19.95 31.55
C ASN A 554 -48.07 19.18 30.26
N MET A 555 -47.21 18.22 29.94
CA MET A 555 -47.57 17.04 29.14
C MET A 555 -46.54 15.97 29.50
N PHE A 556 -47.01 14.76 29.84
CA PHE A 556 -46.28 13.67 30.50
C PHE A 556 -46.18 13.74 32.03
N CYS A 557 -47.32 13.88 32.72
CA CYS A 557 -47.47 13.23 34.03
C CYS A 557 -48.93 12.83 34.27
N THR A 558 -49.41 11.87 33.47
CA THR A 558 -50.60 11.07 33.82
C THR A 558 -50.39 9.68 33.24
N LEU A 559 -49.65 8.86 33.97
CA LEU A 559 -49.76 7.40 34.06
C LEU A 559 -48.67 6.95 35.03
N CYS A 560 -49.09 6.26 36.10
CA CYS A 560 -48.27 5.70 37.19
C CYS A 560 -47.94 6.64 38.36
N GLY A 561 -48.99 7.03 39.10
CA GLY A 561 -48.88 7.39 40.52
C GLY A 561 -49.77 6.46 41.33
N GLY A 562 -49.18 5.42 41.93
CA GLY A 562 -49.78 4.61 42.98
C GLY A 562 -49.03 4.87 44.29
N SER A 563 -49.83 5.00 45.36
CA SER A 563 -49.53 5.32 46.77
C SER A 563 -48.94 6.70 47.04
#